data_AF-A0A7C4ZML2-F1
#
_entry.id   AF-A0A7C4ZML2-F1
#
_cell.length_a   1.000
_cell.length_b   1.000
_cell.length_c   1.000
_cell.angle_alpha   90.00
_cell.angle_beta   90.00
_cell.angle_gamma   90.00
#
_symmetry.space_group_name_H-M   'P 1'
#
loop_
_entity.id
_entity.type
_entity.pdbx_description
1 polymer ?
#
loop_
_entity_poly.entity_id
_entity_poly.type
_entity_poly.pdbx_seq_one_letter_code
_entity_poly.pdbx_strand_id
1 'polypeptide(L)' 'MASERKAFALRLDPALYDTVARLANADLRSVNAEIECLLREAIKARGVRVEKKDENEGES' A
#
# COMPACT_ATOMS: atom_id res chain seq x y z
N MET A 1 -10.29 -2.98 -15.79
CA MET A 1 -8.98 -3.63 -15.91
C MET A 1 -8.33 -3.56 -14.55
N ALA A 2 -7.88 -4.70 -14.01
CA ALA A 2 -7.25 -4.71 -12.69
C ALA A 2 -5.86 -4.07 -12.82
N SER A 3 -5.64 -2.98 -12.09
CA SER A 3 -4.34 -2.32 -11.96
C SER A 3 -3.24 -3.34 -11.74
N GLU A 4 -2.18 -3.32 -12.53
CA GLU A 4 -1.05 -4.24 -12.39
C GLU A 4 -0.34 -3.96 -11.06
N ARG A 5 -0.72 -4.69 -10.02
CA ARG A 5 -0.14 -4.54 -8.68
C ARG A 5 1.19 -5.28 -8.64
N LYS A 6 2.27 -4.54 -8.48
CA LYS A 6 3.61 -5.10 -8.27
C LYS A 6 3.66 -5.85 -6.94
N ALA A 7 3.74 -7.17 -6.98
CA ALA A 7 3.99 -8.00 -5.81
C ALA A 7 5.46 -7.92 -5.39
N PHE A 8 5.73 -7.68 -4.12
CA PHE A 8 7.07 -7.69 -3.55
C PHE A 8 7.06 -8.28 -2.15
N ALA A 9 8.14 -8.95 -1.76
CA ALA A 9 8.29 -9.47 -0.40
C ALA A 9 8.65 -8.32 0.55
N LEU A 10 7.70 -7.91 1.38
CA LEU A 10 7.91 -6.89 2.41
C LEU A 10 8.31 -7.58 3.72
N ARG A 11 9.45 -7.17 4.29
CA ARG A 11 9.86 -7.59 5.64
C ARG A 11 9.26 -6.62 6.66
N LEU A 12 8.34 -7.10 7.49
CA LEU A 12 7.83 -6.36 8.64
C LEU A 12 8.15 -7.11 9.92
N ASP A 13 8.28 -6.34 11.00
CA ASP A 13 8.16 -6.89 12.35
C ASP A 13 6.76 -7.50 12.56
N PRO A 14 6.64 -8.70 13.17
CA PRO A 14 5.34 -9.35 13.39
C PRO A 14 4.34 -8.51 14.19
N ALA A 15 4.78 -7.79 15.23
CA ALA A 15 3.89 -6.99 16.05
C ALA A 15 3.37 -5.75 15.28
N LEU A 16 4.19 -5.21 14.39
CA LEU A 16 3.75 -4.17 13.45
C LEU A 16 2.68 -4.72 12.49
N TYR A 17 2.91 -5.90 11.91
CA TYR A 17 1.93 -6.54 11.03
C TYR A 17 0.59 -6.77 11.75
N ASP A 18 0.60 -7.30 12.97
CA ASP A 18 -0.63 -7.53 13.75
C ASP A 18 -1.39 -6.22 14.01
N THR A 19 -0.68 -5.13 14.23
CA THR A 19 -1.29 -3.81 14.43
C THR A 19 -1.95 -3.32 13.16
N VAL A 20 -1.28 -3.43 12.01
CA VAL A 20 -1.85 -3.09 10.71
C VAL A 20 -3.06 -3.98 10.38
N ALA A 21 -3.00 -5.28 10.70
CA ALA A 21 -4.10 -6.20 10.47
C ALA A 21 -5.35 -5.84 11.29
N ARG A 22 -5.18 -5.41 12.56
CA ARG A 22 -6.29 -4.92 13.38
C ARG A 22 -6.92 -3.64 12.80
N LEU A 23 -6.11 -2.71 12.32
CA LEU A 23 -6.59 -1.48 11.67
C LEU A 23 -7.37 -1.82 10.39
N ALA A 24 -6.81 -2.67 9.53
CA ALA A 24 -7.46 -3.11 8.31
C ALA A 24 -8.83 -3.76 8.57
N ASN A 25 -8.94 -4.57 9.64
CA ASN A 25 -10.19 -5.19 10.04
C ASN A 25 -11.22 -4.18 10.54
N ALA A 26 -10.80 -3.18 11.33
CA ALA A 26 -11.68 -2.09 11.77
C ALA A 26 -12.23 -1.28 10.58
N ASP A 27 -11.41 -1.12 9.54
CA ASP A 27 -11.72 -0.36 8.34
C ASP A 27 -12.36 -1.19 7.21
N LEU A 28 -12.71 -2.46 7.48
CA LEU A 28 -13.32 -3.41 6.54
C LEU A 28 -12.56 -3.53 5.20
N ARG A 29 -11.22 -3.50 5.25
CA ARG A 29 -10.36 -3.62 4.06
C ARG A 29 -9.30 -4.70 4.22
N SER A 30 -8.72 -5.12 3.09
CA SER A 30 -7.59 -6.05 3.11
C SER A 30 -6.36 -5.40 3.76
N VAL A 31 -5.51 -6.21 4.38
CA VAL A 31 -4.24 -5.76 4.98
C VAL A 31 -3.36 -5.03 3.96
N ASN A 32 -3.33 -5.49 2.71
CA ASN A 32 -2.55 -4.82 1.65
C ASN A 32 -3.09 -3.42 1.31
N ALA A 33 -4.42 -3.26 1.30
CA ALA A 33 -5.05 -1.96 1.07
C ALA A 33 -4.77 -0.99 2.22
N GLU A 34 -4.74 -1.49 3.46
CA GLU A 34 -4.35 -0.71 4.64
C GLU A 34 -2.89 -0.27 4.58
N ILE A 35 -1.97 -1.19 4.24
CA ILE A 35 -0.55 -0.86 4.05
C ILE A 35 -0.39 0.24 2.99
N GLU A 36 -1.10 0.13 1.86
CA GLU A 36 -1.05 1.16 0.82
C GLU A 36 -1.54 2.52 1.33
N CYS A 37 -2.64 2.55 2.07
CA CYS A 37 -3.19 3.78 2.67
C CYS A 37 -2.16 4.44 3.59
N LEU A 38 -1.64 3.68 4.57
CA LEU A 38 -0.64 4.16 5.52
C LEU A 38 0.64 4.66 4.84
N LEU A 39 1.11 3.97 3.80
CA LEU A 39 2.28 4.42 3.04
C LEU A 39 2.01 5.74 2.30
N ARG A 40 0.84 5.88 1.65
CA ARG A 40 0.47 7.13 0.97
C ARG A 40 0.35 8.29 1.95
N GLU A 41 -0.24 8.06 3.12
CA GLU A 41 -0.32 9.05 4.19
C GLU A 41 1.06 9.46 4.70
N ALA A 42 1.94 8.49 4.98
CA ALA A 42 3.29 8.75 5.45
C ALA A 42 4.14 9.53 4.43
N ILE A 43 4.01 9.23 3.14
CA ILE A 43 4.70 9.96 2.06
C ILE A 43 4.14 11.39 1.96
N LYS A 44 2.81 11.55 2.00
CA LYS A 44 2.15 12.87 1.99
C LYS A 44 2.58 13.73 3.19
N ALA A 45 2.67 13.14 4.37
CA ALA A 45 3.12 13.83 5.58
C ALA A 45 4.58 14.34 5.48
N ARG A 46 5.40 13.71 4.64
CA ARG A 46 6.76 14.18 4.30
C ARG A 46 6.78 15.25 3.21
N GLY A 47 5.62 15.71 2.73
CA GLY A 47 5.49 16.68 1.64
C GLY A 47 5.79 16.11 0.25
N VAL A 48 5.92 14.79 0.11
CA VAL A 48 6.20 14.12 -1.16
C VAL A 48 4.90 13.75 -1.84
N ARG A 49 4.81 13.96 -3.16
CA ARG A 49 3.66 13.54 -3.97
C ARG A 49 3.91 12.15 -4.53
N VAL A 50 2.95 11.24 -4.37
CA VAL A 50 2.94 9.96 -5.09
C VAL A 50 2.26 10.19 -6.42
N GLU A 51 3.04 10.22 -7.50
CA GLU A 51 2.49 10.28 -8.86
C GLU A 51 1.78 8.96 -9.18
N LYS A 52 0.62 9.05 -9.83
CA LYS A 52 0.01 7.86 -10.42
C LYS A 52 0.82 7.56 -11.68
N LYS A 53 1.45 6.39 -11.73
CA LYS A 53 1.98 5.89 -13.00
C LYS A 53 0.78 5.44 -13.81
N ASP A 54 0.51 6.10 -14.94
CA ASP A 54 -0.47 5.60 -15.90
C ASP A 54 0.02 4.24 -16.41
N GLU A 55 -0.83 3.22 -16.32
CA GLU A 55 -0.50 1.80 -16.52
C GLU A 55 -0.26 1.42 -17.99
N ASN A 56 0.18 2.36 -18.84
CA ASN A 56 0.35 2.16 -20.28
C ASN A 56 1.81 1.93 -20.72
N GLU A 57 2.74 1.68 -19.79
CA GLU A 57 4.17 1.44 -20.07
C GLU A 57 4.59 0.00 -19.77
N GLY A 58 3.84 -0.98 -20.29
CA GLY A 58 4.12 -2.41 -20.11
C GLY A 58 4.17 -3.25 -21.40
N GLU A 59 4.02 -2.64 -22.57
CA GLU A 59 4.18 -3.32 -23.86
C GLU A 59 5.42 -2.79 -24.60
N SER A 60 6.56 -3.42 -24.35
CA SER A 60 7.74 -3.44 -25.24
C SER A 60 8.63 -4.63 -24.89
#